data_AF-A0A845SP35-F1
#
_entry.id   AF-A0A845SP35-F1
#
_cell.length_a   1.000
_cell.length_b   1.000
_cell.length_c   1.000
_cell.angle_alpha   90.00
_cell.angle_beta   90.00
_cell.angle_gamma   90.00
#
_symmetry.space_group_name_H-M   'P 1'
#
loop_
_entity.id
_entity.type
_entity.pdbx_description
1 polymer ?
#
loop_
_entity_poly.entity_id
_entity_poly.type
_entity_poly.pdbx_seq_one_letter_code
_entity_poly.pdbx_strand_id
1 'polypeptide(L)'
;MAEKCPCRMCNNARVDDELTEDNDLSYFSVGKCEKPFRIQLASGDGKPVRLLFEFLFGKRWSTVAVYYLKYCPNCGRELLEYGPAQDFR
;
A
#
# COMPACT_ATOMS: atom_id res chain seq x y z
N MET A 1 9.62 0.89 -24.21
CA MET A 1 9.42 1.66 -22.95
C MET A 1 10.16 0.89 -21.88
N ALA A 2 11.03 1.53 -21.09
CA ALA A 2 11.68 0.82 -19.99
C ALA A 2 10.59 0.29 -19.04
N GLU A 3 10.58 -1.02 -18.83
CA GLU A 3 9.67 -1.67 -17.90
C GLU A 3 9.90 -1.02 -16.52
N LYS A 4 8.86 -0.39 -15.95
CA LYS A 4 9.01 0.34 -14.69
C LYS A 4 9.22 -0.68 -13.57
N CYS A 5 10.46 -0.83 -13.11
CA CYS A 5 10.78 -1.71 -11.98
C CYS A 5 9.95 -1.35 -10.74
N PRO A 6 9.53 -2.35 -9.94
CA PRO A 6 8.88 -2.07 -8.67
C PRO A 6 9.83 -1.28 -7.77
N CYS A 7 9.29 -0.26 -7.11
CA CYS A 7 10.00 0.45 -6.06
C CYS A 7 9.60 -0.12 -4.70
N ARG A 8 10.32 0.27 -3.65
CA ARG A 8 10.05 -0.21 -2.28
C ARG A 8 8.59 -0.01 -1.83
N MET A 9 7.88 1.00 -2.32
CA MET A 9 6.47 1.24 -1.97
C MET A 9 5.47 0.28 -2.63
N CYS A 10 5.81 -0.31 -3.78
CA CYS A 10 4.92 -1.22 -4.50
C CYS A 10 5.55 -2.60 -4.70
N ASN A 11 6.57 -2.93 -3.90
CA ASN A 11 7.21 -4.22 -3.91
C ASN A 11 6.34 -5.21 -3.13
N ASN A 12 6.18 -6.41 -3.67
CA ASN A 12 5.40 -7.49 -3.07
C ASN A 12 5.80 -8.83 -3.71
N ALA A 13 5.28 -9.94 -3.19
CA ALA A 13 5.61 -11.30 -3.65
C ALA A 13 5.16 -11.64 -5.09
N ARG A 14 4.47 -10.73 -5.79
CA ARG A 14 4.05 -10.92 -7.19
C ARG A 14 5.01 -10.31 -8.20
N VAL A 15 5.90 -9.44 -7.75
CA VAL A 15 6.85 -8.70 -8.61
C VAL A 15 8.30 -8.85 -8.16
N ASP A 16 8.54 -9.53 -7.05
CA ASP A 16 9.86 -9.81 -6.48
C ASP A 16 9.90 -11.26 -5.98
N ASP A 17 10.66 -12.10 -6.67
CA ASP A 17 10.78 -13.53 -6.39
C ASP A 17 11.53 -13.82 -5.07
N GLU A 18 12.19 -12.83 -4.47
CA GLU A 18 12.81 -12.96 -3.14
C GLU A 18 11.78 -12.81 -2.01
N LEU A 19 10.56 -12.36 -2.33
CA LEU A 19 9.46 -12.18 -1.39
C LEU A 19 8.44 -13.31 -1.47
N THR A 20 7.85 -13.61 -0.32
CA THR A 20 6.75 -14.55 -0.14
C THR A 20 5.56 -13.85 0.51
N GLU A 21 4.39 -14.47 0.45
CA GLU A 21 3.19 -13.93 1.13
C GLU A 21 3.36 -13.72 2.64
N ASP A 22 4.34 -14.38 3.25
CA ASP A 22 4.65 -14.27 4.67
C ASP A 22 5.60 -13.08 4.99
N ASN A 23 6.29 -12.52 4.00
CA ASN A 23 7.33 -11.50 4.23
C ASN A 23 7.20 -10.25 3.34
N ASP A 24 6.15 -10.16 2.52
CA ASP A 24 6.00 -9.09 1.54
C ASP A 24 5.23 -7.85 2.05
N LEU A 25 4.74 -7.90 3.29
CA LEU A 25 4.00 -6.80 3.90
C LEU A 25 4.92 -5.62 4.21
N SER A 26 4.62 -4.47 3.61
CA SER A 26 5.35 -3.23 3.86
C SER A 26 4.41 -2.06 4.17
N TYR A 27 4.92 -1.09 4.95
CA TYR A 27 4.22 0.15 5.29
C TYR A 27 5.12 1.36 5.09
N PHE A 28 4.58 2.40 4.46
CA PHE A 28 5.25 3.68 4.25
C PHE A 28 4.37 4.82 4.72
N SER A 29 4.91 5.73 5.52
CA SER A 29 4.17 6.93 5.93
C SER A 29 4.06 7.89 4.75
N VAL A 30 2.84 8.37 4.49
CA VAL A 30 2.58 9.33 3.41
C VAL A 30 2.53 10.73 4.02
N GLY A 31 3.62 11.48 3.82
CA GLY A 31 3.72 12.87 4.27
C GLY A 31 3.66 13.05 5.78
N LYS A 32 3.34 14.27 6.21
CA LYS A 32 3.12 14.63 7.61
C LYS A 32 1.62 14.72 7.87
N CYS A 33 1.16 14.10 8.95
CA CYS A 33 -0.22 14.22 9.42
C CYS A 33 -0.22 14.78 10.84
N GLU A 34 -1.19 15.64 11.13
CA GLU A 34 -1.42 16.09 12.50
C GLU A 34 -2.00 14.94 13.33
N LYS A 35 -1.50 14.80 14.56
CA LYS A 35 -2.09 13.85 15.51
C LYS A 35 -3.54 14.26 15.79
N PRO A 36 -4.45 13.29 15.98
CA PRO A 36 -4.23 11.85 16.11
C PRO A 36 -4.30 11.04 14.79
N PHE A 37 -4.13 11.66 13.62
CA PHE A 37 -4.30 10.98 12.33
C PHE A 37 -2.97 10.58 11.70
N ARG A 38 -2.98 9.56 10.84
CA ARG A 38 -1.89 9.26 9.90
C ARG A 38 -2.43 8.66 8.61
N ILE A 39 -1.62 8.75 7.56
CA ILE A 39 -1.85 8.05 6.29
C ILE A 39 -0.67 7.12 6.06
N GLN A 40 -0.94 5.84 5.79
CA GLN A 40 0.07 4.84 5.40
C GLN A 40 -0.22 4.35 4.00
N LEU A 41 0.82 4.06 3.23
CA LEU A 41 0.76 3.24 2.04
C LEU A 41 1.20 1.83 2.44
N ALA A 42 0.39 0.82 2.12
CA ALA A 42 0.68 -0.58 2.38
C ALA A 42 0.71 -1.40 1.09
N SER A 43 1.70 -2.29 0.96
CA SER A 43 1.81 -3.30 -0.11
C SER A 43 1.95 -4.70 0.48
N GLY A 44 1.70 -5.73 -0.32
CA GLY A 44 1.78 -7.13 0.11
C GLY A 44 0.60 -7.58 0.97
N ASP A 45 0.79 -8.67 1.70
CA ASP A 45 -0.22 -9.35 2.53
C ASP A 45 -1.46 -9.74 1.71
N GLY A 46 -1.21 -10.29 0.52
CA GLY A 46 -2.27 -10.79 -0.38
C GLY A 46 -3.24 -9.71 -0.89
N LYS A 47 -2.92 -8.41 -0.73
CA LYS A 47 -3.84 -7.29 -1.00
C LYS A 47 -3.26 -6.31 -2.01
N PRO A 48 -4.11 -5.65 -2.83
CA PRO A 48 -3.65 -4.57 -3.69
C PRO A 48 -3.01 -3.44 -2.86
N VAL A 49 -2.06 -2.73 -3.46
CA VAL A 49 -1.42 -1.58 -2.82
C VAL A 49 -2.47 -0.54 -2.45
N ARG A 50 -2.42 -0.07 -1.21
CA ARG A 50 -3.52 0.69 -0.60
C ARG A 50 -3.02 1.81 0.28
N LEU A 51 -3.74 2.92 0.28
CA LEU A 51 -3.66 3.93 1.33
C LEU A 51 -4.58 3.53 2.48
N LEU A 52 -4.05 3.60 3.69
CA LEU A 52 -4.78 3.42 4.94
C LEU A 52 -4.85 4.79 5.61
N PHE A 53 -6.07 5.27 5.82
CA PHE A 53 -6.34 6.44 6.64
C PHE A 53 -6.60 5.94 8.05
N GLU A 54 -5.80 6.36 9.00
CA GLU A 54 -5.81 5.81 10.35
C GLU A 54 -5.94 6.91 11.40
N PHE A 55 -6.64 6.57 12.48
CA PHE A 55 -6.80 7.39 13.66
C PHE A 55 -6.24 6.65 14.88
N LEU A 56 -5.53 7.36 15.75
CA LEU A 56 -4.98 6.81 16.99
C LEU A 56 -6.04 6.84 18.09
N PHE A 57 -6.55 5.67 18.47
CA PHE A 57 -7.43 5.51 19.63
C PHE A 57 -6.69 4.81 20.78
N GLY A 58 -6.43 5.54 21.86
CA GLY A 58 -5.59 5.07 22.96
C GLY A 58 -4.16 4.81 22.50
N LYS A 59 -3.76 3.53 22.43
CA LYS A 59 -2.43 3.09 21.96
C LYS A 59 -2.49 2.29 20.65
N ARG A 60 -3.63 2.27 19.96
CA ARG A 60 -3.84 1.47 18.75
C ARG A 60 -4.25 2.36 17.58
N TRP A 61 -3.65 2.10 16.44
CA TRP A 61 -4.08 2.68 15.17
C TRP A 61 -5.28 1.91 14.65
N SER A 62 -6.34 2.62 14.28
CA SER A 62 -7.53 2.06 13.67
C SER A 62 -7.72 2.64 12.28
N THR A 63 -7.86 1.77 11.29
CA THR A 63 -8.16 2.16 9.90
C THR A 63 -9.59 2.68 9.82
N VAL A 64 -9.76 3.92 9.38
CA VAL A 64 -11.06 4.56 9.18
C VAL A 64 -11.47 4.61 7.71
N ALA A 65 -10.50 4.54 6.79
CA ALA A 65 -10.76 4.41 5.35
C ALA A 65 -9.60 3.69 4.64
N VAL A 66 -9.92 3.06 3.52
CA VAL A 66 -8.96 2.40 2.63
C VAL A 66 -9.16 2.93 1.21
N TYR A 67 -8.07 3.28 0.53
CA TYR A 67 -8.11 3.63 -0.89
C TYR A 67 -7.10 2.77 -1.66
N TYR A 68 -7.58 1.98 -2.63
CA TYR A 68 -6.73 1.12 -3.43
C TYR A 68 -6.16 1.86 -4.64
N LEU A 69 -4.85 1.79 -4.81
CA LEU A 69 -4.12 2.51 -5.85
C LEU A 69 -4.09 1.70 -7.15
N LYS A 70 -4.41 2.36 -8.28
CA LYS A 70 -4.22 1.77 -9.63
C LYS A 70 -2.78 1.91 -10.12
N TYR A 71 -2.07 2.94 -9.67
CA TYR A 71 -0.68 3.21 -10.02
C TYR A 71 0.12 3.54 -8.76
N CYS A 72 1.39 3.09 -8.72
CA CYS A 72 2.30 3.45 -7.64
C CYS A 72 2.59 4.96 -7.70
N PRO A 73 2.38 5.73 -6.61
CA PRO A 73 2.64 7.17 -6.62
C PRO A 73 4.13 7.52 -6.74
N ASN A 74 5.03 6.57 -6.47
CA ASN A 74 6.48 6.81 -6.50
C ASN A 74 7.13 6.44 -7.84
N CYS A 75 6.88 5.25 -8.38
CA CYS A 75 7.47 4.83 -9.66
C CYS A 75 6.50 4.91 -10.86
N GLY A 76 5.21 5.11 -10.62
CA GLY A 76 4.19 5.17 -11.67
C GLY A 76 3.93 3.84 -12.38
N ARG A 77 4.33 2.71 -11.79
CA ARG A 77 3.99 1.35 -12.27
C ARG A 77 2.49 1.10 -12.06
N GLU A 78 1.82 0.48 -13.03
CA GLU A 78 0.44 0.01 -12.87
C GLU A 78 0.40 -1.18 -11.91
N LEU A 79 -0.64 -1.25 -11.07
CA LEU A 79 -0.77 -2.19 -9.97
C LEU A 79 -1.95 -3.13 -10.24
N LEU A 80 -1.66 -4.33 -10.77
CA LEU A 80 -2.68 -5.30 -11.23
C LEU A 80 -2.66 -6.61 -10.44
N GLU A 81 -1.64 -6.81 -9.60
CA GLU A 81 -1.24 -8.14 -9.09
C GLU A 81 -2.24 -8.83 -8.15
N TYR A 82 -3.20 -8.09 -7.58
CA TYR A 82 -4.18 -8.61 -6.61
C TYR A 82 -5.64 -8.31 -7.02
N GLY A 83 -5.88 -8.05 -8.30
CA GLY A 83 -7.21 -7.76 -8.84
C GLY A 83 -7.65 -6.30 -8.67
N PRO A 84 -8.80 -5.93 -9.26
CA PRO A 84 -9.27 -4.55 -9.25
C PRO A 84 -9.55 -4.07 -7.82
N ALA A 85 -9.20 -2.81 -7.56
CA ALA A 85 -9.65 -2.07 -6.38
C ALA A 85 -11.15 -2.34 -6.15
N GLN A 86 -11.52 -2.85 -4.98
CA GLN A 86 -12.94 -2.95 -4.65
C GLN A 86 -13.49 -1.52 -4.63
N ASP A 87 -14.43 -1.23 -5.54
CA ASP A 87 -15.17 0.02 -5.56
C ASP A 87 -15.95 0.12 -4.25
N PHE A 88 -15.43 0.87 -3.28
CA PHE A 88 -16.21 1.32 -2.14
C PHE A 88 -17.20 2.38 -2.64
N ARG A 89 -18.32 1.92 -3.21
CA ARG A 89 -19.52 2.74 -3.43
C ARG A 89 -20.31 2.89 -2.14
#